data_AF-A0A0T7H1N3-F1
#
_entry.id   AF-A0A0T7H1N3-F1
#
_cell.length_a   1.000
_cell.length_b   1.000
_cell.length_c   1.000
_cell.angle_alpha   90.00
_cell.angle_beta   90.00
_cell.angle_gamma   90.00
#
_symmetry.space_group_name_H-M   'P 1'
#
loop_
_entity.id
_entity.type
_entity.pdbx_description
1 polymer ?
#
loop_
_entity_poly.entity_id
_entity_poly.type
_entity_poly.pdbx_seq_one_letter_code
_entity_poly.pdbx_strand_id
1 'polypeptide(L)'
;MSERVLMRNLSDFENPRFIRLSTDLWGASFPLMKMLPARYMLARAAKLGLLKPGGTICESSSGTFGLALAMLARQYDYGFTMVSDWALDRNLHKRLLELGVKVEIVKVPAAVGGIQQARLDKLAEILKNTENSYWPSQYSNPDNPLAYAQFAEQLFNRLGNIDCIVGPVGSGGSMCGTSRFLRIANPDLHVIGVDTPNSALFGQPIGIQQHLSGLGGHIVPRNVDHSQFNVVHWLTPAEVFESTHKLHRQHGLYLGPTSGAAYKVANWWSRKNPNKKAVVIFPDEGHRYVETVYDEKWLSSVFESSPPVRQEPVAVLAPTEEMTGWSTYAWDRRTLDDVVSGPSGPTSSCSTEREPTLHHLSNLNLDAPSSRSSGAFIGSEVGLQKLTAFDYQKVSHLDLDPEQERYVDPLELSFSELESNFAPKSHHPFAIIACGEAVGFFILREGAALPEWAPPGVCTLHSLRVGREYQGKGYGIAATRLAIEWLKTNRPCIKRLMLGVNVRNVTARLVYMKAGFQDTGGRYEGPCGPQDILRFDL
;
A
#
# COMPACT_ATOMS: atom_id res chain seq x y z
N MET A 1 14.97 20.46 38.26
CA MET A 1 15.24 19.69 37.04
C MET A 1 15.46 18.26 37.47
N SER A 2 14.59 17.33 37.10
CA SER A 2 14.77 15.92 37.49
C SER A 2 16.03 15.39 36.81
N GLU A 3 17.03 14.99 37.61
CA GLU A 3 18.17 14.19 37.15
C GLU A 3 17.62 12.91 36.53
N ARG A 4 17.45 12.90 35.21
CA ARG A 4 17.12 11.66 34.52
C ARG A 4 18.35 10.77 34.55
N VAL A 5 18.30 9.78 35.43
CA VAL A 5 19.15 8.59 35.42
C VAL A 5 19.29 8.12 33.97
N LEU A 6 20.53 7.92 33.52
CA LEU A 6 20.88 7.47 32.18
C LEU A 6 19.99 6.30 31.75
N MET A 7 18.99 6.57 30.90
CA MET A 7 18.33 5.52 30.16
C MET A 7 19.34 4.88 29.22
N ARG A 8 19.21 3.57 28.98
CA ARG A 8 20.05 2.83 28.04
C ARG A 8 20.14 3.57 26.71
N ASN A 9 21.34 3.65 26.14
CA ASN A 9 21.52 4.28 24.84
C ASN A 9 20.79 3.47 23.76
N LEU A 10 19.65 3.97 23.30
CA LEU A 10 18.83 3.26 22.32
C LEU A 10 19.48 3.17 20.92
N SER A 11 20.58 3.90 20.66
CA SER A 11 21.33 3.73 19.42
C SER A 11 21.95 2.34 19.27
N ASP A 12 22.12 1.62 20.38
CA ASP A 12 22.65 0.24 20.36
C ASP A 12 21.70 -0.75 19.68
N PHE A 13 20.41 -0.38 19.54
CA PHE A 13 19.39 -1.24 18.93
C PHE A 13 19.18 -0.98 17.44
N GLU A 14 19.49 0.22 16.97
CA GLU A 14 19.19 0.65 15.59
C GLU A 14 20.35 0.46 14.62
N ASN A 15 21.59 0.36 15.11
CA ASN A 15 22.76 0.16 14.28
C ASN A 15 22.99 -1.34 14.00
N PRO A 16 23.23 -1.73 12.74
CA PRO A 16 23.50 -3.12 12.40
C PRO A 16 24.93 -3.52 12.71
N ARG A 17 25.12 -4.80 13.02
CA ARG A 17 26.41 -5.47 12.98
C ARG A 17 26.65 -6.00 11.59
N PHE A 18 27.78 -5.66 10.98
CA PHE A 18 28.19 -6.19 9.68
C PHE A 18 29.01 -7.46 9.87
N ILE A 19 28.52 -8.56 9.31
CA ILE A 19 29.05 -9.92 9.53
C ILE A 19 29.39 -10.52 8.17
N ARG A 20 30.61 -11.01 7.98
CA ARG A 20 30.99 -11.70 6.74
C ARG A 20 30.50 -13.14 6.81
N LEU A 21 29.62 -13.53 5.88
CA LEU A 21 29.02 -14.88 5.82
C LEU A 21 29.76 -15.78 4.81
N SER A 22 30.34 -15.19 3.77
CA SER A 22 31.20 -15.88 2.80
C SER A 22 32.22 -14.90 2.19
N THR A 23 32.98 -15.32 1.19
CA THR A 23 33.91 -14.44 0.46
C THR A 23 33.21 -13.17 -0.01
N ASP A 24 32.03 -13.31 -0.62
CA ASP A 24 31.32 -12.22 -1.30
C ASP A 24 30.00 -11.80 -0.62
N LEU A 25 29.58 -12.50 0.44
CA LEU A 25 28.32 -12.22 1.14
C LEU A 25 28.55 -11.64 2.54
N TRP A 26 27.88 -10.52 2.81
CA TRP A 26 27.82 -9.86 4.13
C TRP A 26 26.38 -9.82 4.64
N GLY A 27 26.20 -9.98 5.96
CA GLY A 27 24.95 -9.74 6.66
C GLY A 27 24.99 -8.43 7.43
N ALA A 28 23.92 -7.63 7.35
CA ALA A 28 23.65 -6.48 8.21
C ALA A 28 22.62 -6.88 9.27
N SER A 29 23.10 -7.22 10.46
CA SER A 29 22.29 -7.77 11.55
C SER A 29 21.86 -6.73 12.57
N PHE A 30 20.57 -6.45 12.61
CA PHE A 30 19.98 -5.50 13.54
C PHE A 30 19.47 -6.21 14.80
N PRO A 31 19.73 -5.66 16.00
CA PRO A 31 19.03 -6.09 17.21
C PRO A 31 17.53 -5.77 17.12
N LEU A 32 17.19 -4.56 16.66
CA LEU A 32 15.81 -4.11 16.44
C LEU A 32 15.77 -3.06 15.31
N MET A 33 15.71 -3.51 14.05
CA MET A 33 15.76 -2.60 12.88
C MET A 33 14.67 -1.52 12.92
N LYS A 34 13.52 -1.81 13.52
CA LYS A 34 12.39 -0.87 13.63
C LYS A 34 12.64 0.31 14.57
N MET A 35 13.71 0.29 15.38
CA MET A 35 14.16 1.44 16.16
C MET A 35 14.52 2.63 15.26
N LEU A 36 15.15 2.36 14.10
CA LEU A 36 15.60 3.38 13.16
C LEU A 36 14.45 4.25 12.61
N PRO A 37 13.41 3.69 11.94
CA PRO A 37 12.30 4.48 11.46
C PRO A 37 11.47 5.09 12.60
N ALA A 38 11.28 4.38 13.71
CA ALA A 38 10.53 4.90 14.84
C ALA A 38 11.17 6.18 15.40
N ARG A 39 12.49 6.17 15.65
CA ARG A 39 13.21 7.35 16.13
C ARG A 39 13.12 8.50 15.14
N TYR A 40 13.39 8.22 13.86
CA TYR A 40 13.42 9.24 12.82
C TYR A 40 12.05 9.93 12.67
N MET A 41 10.97 9.14 12.62
CA MET A 41 9.59 9.65 12.49
C MET A 41 9.20 10.49 13.72
N LEU A 42 9.47 10.02 14.94
CA LEU A 42 9.13 10.77 16.16
C LEU A 42 9.96 12.06 16.28
N ALA A 43 11.25 12.03 15.95
CA ALA A 43 12.11 13.22 15.98
C ALA A 43 11.64 14.27 14.97
N ARG A 44 11.21 13.85 13.77
CA ARG A 44 10.63 14.75 12.77
C ARG A 44 9.28 15.31 13.21
N ALA A 45 8.39 14.46 13.73
CA ALA A 45 7.10 14.90 14.26
C ALA A 45 7.26 15.94 15.38
N ALA A 46 8.21 15.74 16.29
CA ALA A 46 8.53 16.70 17.34
C ALA A 46 9.09 18.02 16.77
N LYS A 47 10.03 17.95 15.82
CA LYS A 47 10.59 19.13 15.15
C LYS A 47 9.53 19.95 14.39
N LEU A 48 8.54 19.28 13.81
CA LEU A 48 7.42 19.91 13.08
C LEU A 48 6.27 20.34 14.00
N GLY A 49 6.35 20.08 15.32
CA GLY A 49 5.30 20.40 16.28
C GLY A 49 4.04 19.51 16.20
N LEU A 50 4.09 18.41 15.43
CA LEU A 50 3.02 17.42 15.32
C LEU A 50 2.92 16.53 16.56
N LEU A 51 4.05 16.29 17.23
CA LEU A 51 4.13 15.60 18.51
C LEU A 51 4.67 16.56 19.57
N LYS A 52 3.79 17.06 20.43
CA LYS A 52 4.17 18.02 21.49
C LYS A 52 4.69 17.29 22.74
N PRO A 53 5.51 17.93 23.59
CA PRO A 53 5.94 17.36 24.87
C PRO A 53 4.78 16.79 25.69
N GLY A 54 4.94 15.58 26.23
CA GLY A 54 3.88 14.87 26.97
C GLY A 54 2.72 14.34 26.10
N GLY A 55 2.80 14.45 24.77
CA GLY A 55 1.81 13.90 23.85
C GLY A 55 1.74 12.38 23.85
N THR A 56 0.74 11.82 23.17
CA THR A 56 0.51 10.37 23.11
C THR A 56 0.73 9.85 21.70
N ILE A 57 1.63 8.89 21.55
CA ILE A 57 1.78 8.14 20.31
C ILE A 57 0.63 7.12 20.23
N CYS A 58 -0.02 7.02 19.07
CA CYS A 58 -1.06 6.03 18.81
C CYS A 58 -0.71 5.27 17.52
N GLU A 59 -0.59 3.95 17.56
CA GLU A 59 -0.25 3.16 16.37
C GLU A 59 -0.94 1.80 16.36
N SER A 60 -1.27 1.32 15.17
CA SER A 60 -1.68 -0.06 14.94
C SER A 60 -0.44 -0.90 14.59
N SER A 61 -0.03 -1.79 15.50
CA SER A 61 1.14 -2.65 15.31
C SER A 61 0.99 -3.98 16.06
N SER A 62 1.47 -5.06 15.44
CA SER A 62 1.52 -6.40 16.03
C SER A 62 2.96 -6.90 16.27
N GLY A 63 3.98 -6.04 16.13
CA GLY A 63 5.37 -6.48 16.15
C GLY A 63 6.40 -5.45 16.61
N THR A 64 7.60 -5.57 16.06
CA THR A 64 8.82 -4.87 16.51
C THR A 64 8.76 -3.35 16.39
N PHE A 65 7.90 -2.79 15.52
CA PHE A 65 7.69 -1.34 15.45
C PHE A 65 7.01 -0.79 16.71
N GLY A 66 6.00 -1.49 17.24
CA GLY A 66 5.37 -1.14 18.52
C GLY A 66 6.36 -1.18 19.68
N LEU A 67 7.25 -2.16 19.72
CA LEU A 67 8.31 -2.22 20.74
C LEU A 67 9.27 -1.03 20.65
N ALA A 68 9.71 -0.67 19.43
CA ALA A 68 10.56 0.50 19.22
C ALA A 68 9.88 1.80 19.69
N LEU A 69 8.61 2.00 19.31
CA LEU A 69 7.82 3.14 19.77
C LEU A 69 7.67 3.16 21.29
N ALA A 70 7.42 2.02 21.94
CA ALA A 70 7.29 1.93 23.39
C ALA A 70 8.57 2.35 24.12
N MET A 71 9.73 1.88 23.66
CA MET A 71 11.03 2.24 24.23
C MET A 71 11.32 3.74 24.08
N LEU A 72 11.03 4.30 22.90
CA LEU A 72 11.21 5.74 22.62
C LEU A 72 10.21 6.60 23.40
N ALA A 73 8.95 6.19 23.48
CA ALA A 73 7.92 6.86 24.26
C ALA A 73 8.35 6.96 25.72
N ARG A 74 8.89 5.87 26.28
CA ARG A 74 9.42 5.88 27.64
C ARG A 74 10.64 6.79 27.80
N GLN A 75 11.57 6.79 26.84
CA GLN A 75 12.78 7.63 26.87
C GLN A 75 12.45 9.14 26.82
N TYR A 76 11.47 9.53 26.02
CA TYR A 76 11.10 10.92 25.76
C TYR A 76 9.85 11.40 26.51
N ASP A 77 9.30 10.57 27.41
CA ASP A 77 8.09 10.83 28.20
C ASP A 77 6.87 11.21 27.35
N TYR A 78 6.64 10.41 26.32
CA TYR A 78 5.37 10.35 25.62
C TYR A 78 4.49 9.25 26.19
N GLY A 79 3.17 9.47 26.16
CA GLY A 79 2.22 8.36 26.25
C GLY A 79 2.35 7.45 25.03
N PHE A 80 2.00 6.18 25.18
CA PHE A 80 1.86 5.28 24.03
C PHE A 80 0.64 4.38 24.18
N THR A 81 -0.24 4.44 23.19
CA THR A 81 -1.36 3.52 23.01
C THR A 81 -1.13 2.70 21.74
N MET A 82 -1.09 1.38 21.88
CA MET A 82 -0.92 0.46 20.77
C MET A 82 -2.20 -0.31 20.52
N VAL A 83 -2.71 -0.27 19.29
CA VAL A 83 -3.81 -1.13 18.85
C VAL A 83 -3.23 -2.38 18.18
N SER A 84 -3.66 -3.55 18.66
CA SER A 84 -3.27 -4.85 18.10
C SER A 84 -4.46 -5.81 18.09
N ASP A 85 -4.22 -7.03 17.63
CA ASP A 85 -5.16 -8.14 17.64
C ASP A 85 -4.62 -9.32 18.46
N TRP A 86 -5.37 -10.43 18.46
CA TRP A 86 -5.03 -11.65 19.18
C TRP A 86 -3.73 -12.33 18.70
N ALA A 87 -3.17 -11.95 17.55
CA ALA A 87 -1.91 -12.50 17.05
C ALA A 87 -0.68 -11.83 17.68
N LEU A 88 -0.86 -10.85 18.58
CA LEU A 88 0.24 -10.29 19.36
C LEU A 88 0.87 -11.36 20.24
N ASP A 89 2.16 -11.60 20.02
CA ASP A 89 2.94 -12.52 20.84
C ASP A 89 2.83 -12.17 22.34
N ARG A 90 2.63 -13.18 23.18
CA ARG A 90 2.43 -13.04 24.62
C ARG A 90 3.63 -12.39 25.31
N ASN A 91 4.85 -12.74 24.89
CA ASN A 91 6.07 -12.20 25.49
C ASN A 91 6.25 -10.72 25.12
N LEU A 92 6.01 -10.37 23.86
CA LEU A 92 5.96 -8.98 23.43
C LEU A 92 4.86 -8.18 24.15
N HIS A 93 3.65 -8.74 24.30
CA HIS A 93 2.56 -8.08 25.03
C HIS A 93 2.97 -7.75 26.47
N LYS A 94 3.55 -8.70 27.21
CA LYS A 94 4.04 -8.46 28.58
C LYS A 94 5.09 -7.34 28.61
N ARG A 95 6.07 -7.37 27.72
CA ARG A 95 7.11 -6.34 27.62
C ARG A 95 6.52 -4.94 27.37
N LEU A 96 5.48 -4.84 26.53
CA LEU A 96 4.80 -3.58 26.26
C LEU A 96 4.07 -3.06 27.50
N LEU A 97 3.36 -3.92 28.24
CA LEU A 97 2.70 -3.54 29.48
C LEU A 97 3.71 -3.06 30.55
N GLU A 98 4.85 -3.75 30.69
CA GLU A 98 5.93 -3.36 31.60
C GLU A 98 6.58 -2.02 31.20
N LEU A 99 6.63 -1.70 29.91
CA LEU A 99 7.07 -0.39 29.41
C LEU A 99 6.04 0.72 29.62
N GLY A 100 4.85 0.40 30.17
CA GLY A 100 3.77 1.35 30.45
C GLY A 100 2.87 1.64 29.25
N VAL A 101 2.87 0.78 28.23
CA VAL A 101 2.04 0.95 27.03
C VAL A 101 0.60 0.58 27.33
N LYS A 102 -0.35 1.40 26.87
CA LYS A 102 -1.77 1.02 26.82
C LYS A 102 -2.00 0.15 25.59
N VAL A 103 -2.26 -1.15 25.79
CA VAL A 103 -2.46 -2.09 24.69
C VAL A 103 -3.95 -2.39 24.52
N GLU A 104 -4.49 -2.03 23.36
CA GLU A 104 -5.88 -2.26 22.97
C GLU A 104 -5.95 -3.46 22.02
N ILE A 105 -6.49 -4.58 22.50
CA ILE A 105 -6.62 -5.82 21.72
C ILE A 105 -8.02 -5.89 21.10
N VAL A 106 -8.06 -5.75 19.77
CA VAL A 106 -9.26 -5.98 18.98
C VAL A 106 -9.49 -7.49 18.84
N LYS A 107 -10.69 -7.94 19.20
CA LYS A 107 -11.06 -9.37 19.20
C LYS A 107 -11.95 -9.77 18.04
N VAL A 108 -12.68 -8.82 17.47
CA VAL A 108 -13.71 -9.09 16.46
C VAL A 108 -13.27 -8.40 15.15
N PRO A 109 -13.10 -9.16 14.06
CA PRO A 109 -12.91 -8.59 12.73
C PRO A 109 -14.05 -7.65 12.33
N ALA A 110 -13.75 -6.62 11.55
CA ALA A 110 -14.78 -5.82 10.91
C ALA A 110 -15.47 -6.65 9.81
N ALA A 111 -16.74 -6.37 9.55
CA ALA A 111 -17.51 -7.08 8.52
C ALA A 111 -16.87 -6.95 7.13
N VAL A 112 -16.24 -5.80 6.85
CA VAL A 112 -15.48 -5.51 5.64
C VAL A 112 -14.04 -5.19 6.04
N GLY A 113 -13.05 -5.74 5.34
CA GLY A 113 -11.62 -5.52 5.62
C GLY A 113 -11.05 -6.26 6.84
N GLY A 114 -11.88 -7.06 7.54
CA GLY A 114 -11.45 -8.04 8.54
C GLY A 114 -10.76 -7.44 9.76
N ILE A 115 -9.78 -8.18 10.32
CA ILE A 115 -9.10 -7.78 11.56
C ILE A 115 -8.23 -6.53 11.39
N GLN A 116 -7.68 -6.34 10.19
CA GLN A 116 -6.88 -5.16 9.89
C GLN A 116 -7.73 -3.89 9.93
N GLN A 117 -8.91 -3.91 9.30
CA GLN A 117 -9.82 -2.77 9.33
C GLN A 117 -10.30 -2.49 10.76
N ALA A 118 -10.67 -3.51 11.53
CA ALA A 118 -11.09 -3.34 12.92
C ALA A 118 -10.02 -2.67 13.80
N ARG A 119 -8.73 -2.96 13.56
CA ARG A 119 -7.62 -2.26 14.23
C ARG A 119 -7.48 -0.81 13.81
N LEU A 120 -7.71 -0.49 12.53
CA LEU A 120 -7.69 0.89 12.04
C LEU A 120 -8.87 1.70 12.59
N ASP A 121 -10.07 1.11 12.63
CA ASP A 121 -11.27 1.74 13.22
C ASP A 121 -11.05 2.07 14.69
N LYS A 122 -10.51 1.10 15.47
CA LYS A 122 -10.18 1.32 16.88
C LYS A 122 -9.08 2.38 17.06
N LEU A 123 -8.09 2.41 16.18
CA LEU A 123 -7.06 3.44 16.20
C LEU A 123 -7.65 4.83 15.93
N ALA A 124 -8.55 4.96 14.96
CA ALA A 124 -9.23 6.21 14.66
C ALA A 124 -10.08 6.71 15.83
N GLU A 125 -10.79 5.80 16.52
CA GLU A 125 -11.51 6.11 17.76
C GLU A 125 -10.58 6.66 18.85
N ILE A 126 -9.44 6.00 19.09
CA ILE A 126 -8.45 6.41 20.09
C ILE A 126 -7.85 7.77 19.73
N LEU A 127 -7.48 7.99 18.46
CA LEU A 127 -6.95 9.27 17.99
C LEU A 127 -7.93 10.41 18.23
N LYS A 128 -9.21 10.20 17.92
CA LYS A 128 -10.27 11.19 18.13
C LYS A 128 -10.46 11.55 19.62
N ASN A 129 -10.31 10.56 20.50
CA ASN A 129 -10.55 10.73 21.93
C ASN A 129 -9.30 11.05 22.76
N THR A 130 -8.12 11.11 22.12
CA THR A 130 -6.85 11.39 22.79
C THR A 130 -6.31 12.72 22.31
N GLU A 131 -6.41 13.75 23.16
CA GLU A 131 -5.81 15.05 22.90
C GLU A 131 -4.29 14.93 22.74
N ASN A 132 -3.71 15.76 21.87
CA ASN A 132 -2.27 15.76 21.59
C ASN A 132 -1.74 14.36 21.20
N SER A 133 -2.57 13.60 20.49
CA SER A 133 -2.17 12.31 19.93
C SER A 133 -1.47 12.47 18.59
N TYR A 134 -0.53 11.56 18.30
CA TYR A 134 0.20 11.50 17.04
C TYR A 134 0.19 10.06 16.51
N TRP A 135 -0.16 9.91 15.23
CA TRP A 135 -0.08 8.63 14.53
C TRP A 135 1.14 8.58 13.62
N PRO A 136 2.15 7.74 13.91
CA PRO A 136 3.31 7.60 13.04
C PRO A 136 2.96 7.08 11.64
N SER A 137 2.00 6.16 11.52
CA SER A 137 1.49 5.60 10.26
C SER A 137 2.57 4.94 9.40
N GLN A 138 3.16 3.86 9.93
CA GLN A 138 4.35 3.21 9.33
C GLN A 138 4.22 2.81 7.84
N TYR A 139 3.01 2.56 7.35
CA TYR A 139 2.77 2.07 5.99
C TYR A 139 2.68 3.18 4.94
N SER A 140 2.39 4.42 5.34
CA SER A 140 2.16 5.55 4.44
C SER A 140 3.06 6.76 4.70
N ASN A 141 3.66 6.85 5.89
CA ASN A 141 4.51 7.98 6.24
C ASN A 141 5.86 7.90 5.51
N PRO A 142 6.20 8.91 4.68
CA PRO A 142 7.43 8.93 3.89
C PRO A 142 8.71 9.02 4.75
N ASP A 143 8.57 9.40 6.03
CA ASP A 143 9.71 9.44 6.95
C ASP A 143 10.23 8.02 7.29
N ASN A 144 9.41 6.98 7.12
CA ASN A 144 9.86 5.60 7.30
C ASN A 144 10.97 5.22 6.30
N PRO A 145 10.78 5.28 4.96
CA PRO A 145 11.87 5.03 4.02
C PRO A 145 13.02 6.04 4.13
N LEU A 146 12.75 7.31 4.46
CA LEU A 146 13.81 8.32 4.64
C LEU A 146 14.77 7.98 5.81
N ALA A 147 14.28 7.33 6.86
CA ALA A 147 15.10 6.92 8.00
C ALA A 147 16.28 6.01 7.61
N TYR A 148 16.15 5.26 6.51
CA TYR A 148 17.18 4.32 6.06
C TYR A 148 18.34 4.99 5.29
N ALA A 149 18.33 6.31 5.11
CA ALA A 149 19.49 7.06 4.62
C ALA A 149 20.73 6.80 5.49
N GLN A 150 20.53 6.81 6.81
CA GLN A 150 21.59 6.56 7.79
C GLN A 150 22.17 5.14 7.64
N PHE A 151 21.32 4.15 7.38
CA PHE A 151 21.80 2.78 7.16
C PHE A 151 22.54 2.62 5.83
N ALA A 152 22.03 3.23 4.75
CA ALA A 152 22.72 3.25 3.46
C ALA A 152 24.12 3.87 3.56
N GLU A 153 24.25 5.00 4.27
CA GLU A 153 25.53 5.63 4.56
C GLU A 153 26.46 4.72 5.37
N GLN A 154 25.97 4.11 6.46
CA GLN A 154 26.77 3.18 7.27
C GLN A 154 27.28 1.99 6.44
N LEU A 155 26.44 1.43 5.58
CA LEU A 155 26.79 0.34 4.70
C LEU A 155 27.87 0.77 3.71
N PHE A 156 27.69 1.92 3.04
CA PHE A 156 28.69 2.47 2.12
C PHE A 156 30.02 2.74 2.80
N ASN A 157 30.01 3.38 3.97
CA ASN A 157 31.23 3.65 4.75
C ASN A 157 31.93 2.37 5.19
N ARG A 158 31.18 1.31 5.48
CA ARG A 158 31.74 0.05 5.98
C ARG A 158 32.25 -0.88 4.88
N LEU A 159 31.57 -0.94 3.75
CA LEU A 159 31.77 -1.96 2.70
C LEU A 159 32.11 -1.36 1.33
N GLY A 160 32.01 -0.04 1.16
CA GLY A 160 32.09 0.63 -0.14
C GLY A 160 30.92 0.26 -1.04
N ASN A 161 31.16 0.26 -2.35
CA ASN A 161 30.18 -0.22 -3.32
C ASN A 161 29.86 -1.71 -3.11
N ILE A 162 28.58 -2.01 -3.19
CA ILE A 162 28.02 -3.37 -3.22
C ILE A 162 27.31 -3.58 -4.55
N ASP A 163 27.31 -4.81 -5.04
CA ASP A 163 26.67 -5.20 -6.31
C ASP A 163 25.20 -5.58 -6.09
N CYS A 164 24.87 -6.14 -4.93
CA CYS A 164 23.52 -6.58 -4.63
C CYS A 164 23.13 -6.36 -3.17
N ILE A 165 21.87 -5.95 -2.96
CA ILE A 165 21.23 -5.96 -1.64
C ILE A 165 19.99 -6.86 -1.65
N VAL A 166 19.87 -7.70 -0.63
CA VAL A 166 18.77 -8.65 -0.46
C VAL A 166 18.09 -8.40 0.88
N GLY A 167 16.77 -8.36 0.92
CA GLY A 167 16.08 -8.25 2.19
C GLY A 167 14.57 -8.48 2.13
N PRO A 168 13.98 -8.80 3.29
CA PRO A 168 12.55 -9.01 3.41
C PRO A 168 11.81 -7.68 3.23
N VAL A 169 10.65 -7.75 2.58
CA VAL A 169 9.79 -6.59 2.34
C VAL A 169 8.55 -6.68 3.23
N GLY A 170 8.24 -5.58 3.89
CA GLY A 170 7.03 -5.39 4.68
C GLY A 170 6.45 -4.02 4.41
N SER A 171 6.67 -3.07 5.31
CA SER A 171 6.24 -1.67 5.11
C SER A 171 6.95 -0.90 3.99
N GLY A 172 7.80 -1.53 3.19
CA GLY A 172 8.60 -0.88 2.13
C GLY A 172 9.78 -0.03 2.63
N GLY A 173 9.74 0.48 3.86
CA GLY A 173 10.73 1.40 4.41
C GLY A 173 12.18 0.95 4.26
N SER A 174 12.52 -0.26 4.73
CA SER A 174 13.91 -0.75 4.73
C SER A 174 14.49 -0.91 3.33
N MET A 175 13.86 -1.76 2.51
CA MET A 175 14.39 -2.09 1.20
C MET A 175 14.31 -0.90 0.24
N CYS A 176 13.17 -0.19 0.18
CA CYS A 176 13.00 0.92 -0.75
C CYS A 176 13.80 2.14 -0.31
N GLY A 177 13.86 2.43 0.99
CA GLY A 177 14.69 3.50 1.54
C GLY A 177 16.17 3.26 1.31
N THR A 178 16.69 2.10 1.75
CA THR A 178 18.12 1.78 1.62
C THR A 178 18.57 1.76 0.17
N SER A 179 17.83 1.07 -0.71
CA SER A 179 18.20 0.97 -2.13
C SER A 179 18.18 2.33 -2.83
N ARG A 180 17.19 3.19 -2.56
CA ARG A 180 17.13 4.54 -3.13
C ARG A 180 18.38 5.35 -2.82
N PHE A 181 18.85 5.33 -1.57
CA PHE A 181 20.06 6.07 -1.18
C PHE A 181 21.35 5.42 -1.71
N LEU A 182 21.45 4.09 -1.71
CA LEU A 182 22.62 3.42 -2.28
C LEU A 182 22.73 3.62 -3.79
N ARG A 183 21.61 3.73 -4.51
CA ARG A 183 21.58 4.00 -5.95
C ARG A 183 22.11 5.38 -6.35
N ILE A 184 22.19 6.33 -5.41
CA ILE A 184 22.85 7.63 -5.66
C ILE A 184 24.33 7.41 -5.99
N ALA A 185 24.98 6.48 -5.27
CA ALA A 185 26.39 6.15 -5.49
C ALA A 185 26.61 5.01 -6.49
N ASN A 186 25.66 4.06 -6.58
CA ASN A 186 25.71 2.94 -7.52
C ASN A 186 24.36 2.74 -8.24
N PRO A 187 24.13 3.41 -9.39
CA PRO A 187 22.88 3.29 -10.15
C PRO A 187 22.55 1.84 -10.57
N ASP A 188 23.57 1.01 -10.77
CA ASP A 188 23.48 -0.39 -11.23
C ASP A 188 23.23 -1.39 -10.10
N LEU A 189 23.05 -0.92 -8.86
CA LEU A 189 22.75 -1.78 -7.71
C LEU A 189 21.62 -2.77 -8.02
N HIS A 190 21.88 -4.06 -7.81
CA HIS A 190 20.89 -5.10 -7.95
C HIS A 190 20.11 -5.30 -6.65
N VAL A 191 18.80 -5.08 -6.66
CA VAL A 191 17.95 -5.11 -5.45
C VAL A 191 17.02 -6.30 -5.52
N ILE A 192 17.07 -7.16 -4.50
CA ILE A 192 16.25 -8.36 -4.42
C ILE A 192 15.29 -8.26 -3.24
N GLY A 193 13.99 -8.26 -3.55
CA GLY A 193 12.91 -8.32 -2.57
C GLY A 193 12.60 -9.75 -2.18
N VAL A 194 12.32 -9.97 -0.91
CA VAL A 194 11.92 -11.28 -0.38
C VAL A 194 10.54 -11.15 0.26
N ASP A 195 9.62 -12.01 -0.16
CA ASP A 195 8.25 -12.10 0.32
C ASP A 195 7.83 -13.59 0.50
N THR A 196 6.56 -13.85 0.79
CA THR A 196 5.97 -15.20 0.93
C THR A 196 4.76 -15.33 0.01
N PRO A 197 4.47 -16.53 -0.53
CA PRO A 197 3.24 -16.77 -1.29
C PRO A 197 1.99 -16.28 -0.53
N ASN A 198 0.94 -15.91 -1.28
CA ASN A 198 -0.32 -15.36 -0.75
C ASN A 198 -0.21 -13.99 -0.04
N SER A 199 0.87 -13.24 -0.32
CA SER A 199 1.09 -11.86 0.15
C SER A 199 0.76 -10.84 -0.93
N ALA A 200 -0.03 -9.81 -0.59
CA ALA A 200 -0.44 -8.77 -1.53
C ALA A 200 0.73 -7.92 -2.05
N LEU A 201 1.88 -7.88 -1.35
CA LEU A 201 2.94 -6.89 -1.56
C LEU A 201 3.46 -6.84 -3.00
N PHE A 202 3.47 -7.97 -3.70
CA PHE A 202 3.99 -8.09 -5.05
C PHE A 202 3.01 -8.78 -6.02
N GLY A 203 1.70 -8.61 -5.81
CA GLY A 203 0.67 -9.02 -6.78
C GLY A 203 0.19 -10.47 -6.68
N GLN A 204 0.56 -11.22 -5.64
CA GLN A 204 -0.07 -12.51 -5.36
C GLN A 204 -1.53 -12.31 -4.89
N PRO A 205 -2.46 -13.19 -5.27
CA PRO A 205 -3.79 -13.26 -4.65
C PRO A 205 -3.67 -13.42 -3.14
N ILE A 206 -4.48 -12.67 -2.38
CA ILE A 206 -4.49 -12.80 -0.93
C ILE A 206 -5.12 -14.16 -0.57
N GLY A 207 -4.37 -14.97 0.15
CA GLY A 207 -4.81 -16.27 0.65
C GLY A 207 -4.54 -16.41 2.15
N ILE A 208 -4.79 -17.61 2.67
CA ILE A 208 -4.45 -17.94 4.06
C ILE A 208 -2.94 -17.86 4.22
N GLN A 209 -2.47 -16.85 4.95
CA GLN A 209 -1.06 -16.75 5.29
C GLN A 209 -0.70 -17.79 6.34
N GLN A 210 0.31 -18.59 6.02
CA GLN A 210 0.75 -19.68 6.87
C GLN A 210 1.78 -19.19 7.88
N HIS A 211 1.43 -19.23 9.17
CA HIS A 211 2.29 -19.26 10.38
C HIS A 211 3.62 -18.48 10.38
N LEU A 212 3.75 -17.40 9.58
CA LEU A 212 5.00 -16.68 9.38
C LEU A 212 4.85 -15.23 9.86
N SER A 213 5.43 -14.91 11.01
CA SER A 213 5.34 -13.56 11.57
C SER A 213 6.42 -12.64 10.97
N GLY A 214 5.97 -11.53 10.37
CA GLY A 214 6.81 -10.43 9.92
C GLY A 214 7.20 -10.45 8.43
N LEU A 215 6.78 -11.47 7.67
CA LEU A 215 6.90 -11.53 6.21
C LEU A 215 5.51 -11.77 5.61
N GLY A 216 5.20 -11.09 4.52
CA GLY A 216 3.87 -11.10 3.91
C GLY A 216 2.93 -10.03 4.49
N GLY A 217 1.95 -9.61 3.68
CA GLY A 217 0.90 -8.68 4.09
C GLY A 217 -0.39 -8.83 3.28
N HIS A 218 -1.50 -8.35 3.85
CA HIS A 218 -2.81 -8.31 3.19
C HIS A 218 -3.11 -6.95 2.53
N ILE A 219 -2.16 -6.02 2.63
CA ILE A 219 -2.21 -4.71 1.98
C ILE A 219 -0.90 -4.46 1.25
N VAL A 220 -0.94 -3.54 0.29
CA VAL A 220 0.26 -2.96 -0.32
C VAL A 220 0.53 -1.61 0.37
N PRO A 221 1.57 -1.48 1.21
CA PRO A 221 1.92 -0.20 1.83
C PRO A 221 2.36 0.81 0.76
N ARG A 222 1.93 2.08 0.90
CA ARG A 222 2.34 3.19 0.02
C ARG A 222 3.85 3.41 -0.03
N ASN A 223 4.54 2.99 1.02
CA ASN A 223 6.00 3.04 1.13
C ASN A 223 6.73 1.95 0.31
N VAL A 224 6.03 0.96 -0.27
CA VAL A 224 6.64 -0.01 -1.19
C VAL A 224 6.74 0.63 -2.58
N ASP A 225 7.95 1.02 -2.95
CA ASP A 225 8.28 1.46 -4.30
C ASP A 225 8.81 0.26 -5.11
N HIS A 226 7.92 -0.37 -5.87
CA HIS A 226 8.22 -1.52 -6.72
C HIS A 226 9.35 -1.27 -7.72
N SER A 227 9.53 -0.02 -8.16
CA SER A 227 10.60 0.36 -9.12
C SER A 227 12.02 0.24 -8.55
N GLN A 228 12.15 0.00 -7.24
CA GLN A 228 13.45 -0.25 -6.63
C GLN A 228 13.97 -1.65 -6.89
N PHE A 229 13.09 -2.64 -7.12
CA PHE A 229 13.44 -4.05 -7.17
C PHE A 229 13.79 -4.53 -8.58
N ASN A 230 14.89 -5.27 -8.69
CA ASN A 230 15.24 -5.98 -9.92
C ASN A 230 14.57 -7.36 -9.97
N VAL A 231 14.50 -8.06 -8.83
CA VAL A 231 13.95 -9.42 -8.71
C VAL A 231 13.20 -9.54 -7.39
N VAL A 232 12.13 -10.34 -7.38
CA VAL A 232 11.40 -10.72 -6.17
C VAL A 232 11.42 -12.23 -6.03
N HIS A 233 11.64 -12.71 -4.81
CA HIS A 233 11.52 -14.12 -4.45
C HIS A 233 10.42 -14.33 -3.42
N TRP A 234 9.68 -15.42 -3.56
CA TRP A 234 8.68 -15.87 -2.60
C TRP A 234 9.10 -17.22 -2.03
N LEU A 235 9.15 -17.32 -0.70
CA LEU A 235 9.54 -18.54 0.01
C LEU A 235 8.37 -19.06 0.85
N THR A 236 8.17 -20.37 0.84
CA THR A 236 7.18 -21.01 1.72
C THR A 236 7.69 -21.04 3.17
N PRO A 237 6.81 -21.17 4.18
CA PRO A 237 7.23 -21.28 5.58
C PRO A 237 8.27 -22.37 5.81
N ALA A 238 8.13 -23.51 5.13
CA ALA A 238 9.08 -24.62 5.15
C ALA A 238 10.51 -24.18 4.83
N GLU A 239 10.66 -23.45 3.73
CA GLU A 239 11.94 -22.98 3.22
C GLU A 239 12.54 -21.89 4.10
N VAL A 240 11.67 -21.04 4.63
CA VAL A 240 12.06 -20.01 5.59
C VAL A 240 12.59 -20.63 6.88
N PHE A 241 11.88 -21.59 7.47
CA PHE A 241 12.27 -22.21 8.75
C PHE A 241 13.53 -23.06 8.62
N GLU A 242 13.63 -23.87 7.55
CA GLU A 242 14.87 -24.61 7.22
C GLU A 242 16.07 -23.66 7.14
N SER A 243 15.93 -22.57 6.40
CA SER A 243 17.00 -21.58 6.22
C SER A 243 17.32 -20.83 7.51
N THR A 244 16.32 -20.56 8.35
CA THR A 244 16.50 -19.93 9.67
C THR A 244 17.38 -20.80 10.57
N HIS A 245 17.13 -22.11 10.62
CA HIS A 245 17.97 -23.04 11.37
C HIS A 245 19.37 -23.17 10.75
N LYS A 246 19.46 -23.20 9.42
CA LYS A 246 20.73 -23.27 8.70
C LYS A 246 21.62 -22.06 8.99
N LEU A 247 21.05 -20.85 8.97
CA LEU A 247 21.74 -19.61 9.31
C LEU A 247 22.33 -19.68 10.73
N HIS A 248 21.55 -20.19 11.69
CA HIS A 248 22.04 -20.39 13.05
C HIS A 248 23.13 -21.45 13.14
N ARG A 249 22.92 -22.64 12.57
CA ARG A 249 23.89 -23.75 12.63
C ARG A 249 25.22 -23.44 11.95
N GLN A 250 25.21 -22.67 10.87
CA GLN A 250 26.41 -22.39 10.08
C GLN A 250 27.18 -21.16 10.57
N HIS A 251 26.49 -20.13 11.05
CA HIS A 251 27.10 -18.83 11.37
C HIS A 251 26.94 -18.41 12.83
N GLY A 252 26.26 -19.22 13.67
CA GLY A 252 25.94 -18.86 15.05
C GLY A 252 24.91 -17.73 15.18
N LEU A 253 24.24 -17.36 14.08
CA LEU A 253 23.32 -16.23 14.05
C LEU A 253 21.90 -16.67 14.43
N TYR A 254 21.51 -16.40 15.68
CA TYR A 254 20.18 -16.68 16.20
C TYR A 254 19.21 -15.53 15.87
N LEU A 255 18.52 -15.63 14.74
CA LEU A 255 17.77 -14.53 14.10
C LEU A 255 16.34 -14.92 13.74
N GLY A 256 15.47 -13.93 13.48
CA GLY A 256 14.08 -14.17 13.10
C GLY A 256 13.90 -14.86 11.73
N PRO A 257 12.71 -15.44 11.45
CA PRO A 257 12.45 -16.17 10.22
C PRO A 257 12.59 -15.30 8.96
N THR A 258 12.27 -14.01 9.02
CA THR A 258 12.49 -13.09 7.89
C THR A 258 13.96 -12.98 7.49
N SER A 259 14.88 -13.12 8.46
CA SER A 259 16.32 -13.19 8.23
C SER A 259 16.72 -14.50 7.55
N GLY A 260 16.12 -15.63 7.96
CA GLY A 260 16.31 -16.92 7.31
C GLY A 260 15.85 -16.91 5.85
N ALA A 261 14.70 -16.30 5.56
CA ALA A 261 14.19 -16.13 4.20
C ALA A 261 15.18 -15.35 3.32
N ALA A 262 15.63 -14.18 3.80
CA ALA A 262 16.58 -13.35 3.09
C ALA A 262 17.95 -14.01 2.92
N TYR A 263 18.42 -14.74 3.94
CA TYR A 263 19.67 -15.52 3.85
C TYR A 263 19.60 -16.59 2.76
N LYS A 264 18.49 -17.31 2.63
CA LYS A 264 18.35 -18.35 1.59
C LYS A 264 18.60 -17.77 0.19
N VAL A 265 17.96 -16.64 -0.08
CA VAL A 265 18.05 -15.92 -1.36
C VAL A 265 19.45 -15.35 -1.57
N ALA A 266 20.01 -14.65 -0.57
CA ALA A 266 21.32 -14.02 -0.68
C ALA A 266 22.45 -15.05 -0.84
N ASN A 267 22.38 -16.17 -0.11
CA ASN A 267 23.34 -17.26 -0.24
C ASN A 267 23.26 -17.94 -1.62
N TRP A 268 22.06 -18.10 -2.18
CA TRP A 268 21.91 -18.57 -3.55
C TRP A 268 22.47 -17.58 -4.57
N TRP A 269 22.11 -16.30 -4.45
CA TRP A 269 22.56 -15.27 -5.38
C TRP A 269 24.08 -15.14 -5.39
N SER A 270 24.71 -15.14 -4.20
CA SER A 270 26.17 -15.06 -4.05
C SER A 270 26.88 -16.26 -4.70
N ARG A 271 26.35 -17.49 -4.57
CA ARG A 271 26.91 -18.66 -5.26
C ARG A 271 26.81 -18.56 -6.79
N LYS A 272 25.74 -17.93 -7.31
CA LYS A 272 25.53 -17.73 -8.76
C LYS A 272 26.32 -16.55 -9.33
N ASN A 273 26.80 -15.65 -8.48
CA ASN A 273 27.49 -14.43 -8.86
C ASN A 273 28.83 -14.30 -8.10
N PRO A 274 29.80 -15.21 -8.35
CA PRO A 274 31.10 -15.13 -7.70
C PRO A 274 31.79 -13.80 -8.00
N ASN A 275 32.52 -13.27 -7.03
CA ASN A 275 33.21 -11.97 -7.06
C ASN A 275 32.29 -10.74 -7.08
N LYS A 276 30.97 -10.91 -6.91
CA LYS A 276 30.04 -9.79 -6.70
C LYS A 276 29.62 -9.68 -5.24
N LYS A 277 29.89 -8.53 -4.62
CA LYS A 277 29.65 -8.27 -3.21
C LYS A 277 28.16 -8.07 -2.95
N ALA A 278 27.58 -8.97 -2.15
CA ALA A 278 26.19 -8.91 -1.72
C ALA A 278 26.05 -8.55 -0.23
N VAL A 279 24.98 -7.82 0.10
CA VAL A 279 24.56 -7.57 1.48
C VAL A 279 23.16 -8.11 1.70
N VAL A 280 22.96 -8.89 2.76
CA VAL A 280 21.64 -9.33 3.23
C VAL A 280 21.24 -8.63 4.52
N ILE A 281 19.99 -8.16 4.60
CA ILE A 281 19.45 -7.48 5.79
C ILE A 281 18.80 -8.49 6.73
N PHE A 282 19.15 -8.46 8.01
CA PHE A 282 18.55 -9.27 9.07
C PHE A 282 17.82 -8.38 10.09
N PRO A 283 16.48 -8.29 10.04
CA PRO A 283 15.70 -7.27 10.76
C PRO A 283 15.68 -7.38 12.30
N ASP A 284 15.70 -8.60 12.83
CA ASP A 284 15.53 -8.86 14.26
C ASP A 284 16.12 -10.21 14.71
N GLU A 285 16.31 -10.32 16.03
CA GLU A 285 16.89 -11.46 16.70
C GLU A 285 15.89 -12.61 16.93
N GLY A 286 16.43 -13.83 17.06
CA GLY A 286 15.66 -15.06 17.19
C GLY A 286 14.92 -15.24 18.52
N HIS A 287 15.25 -14.44 19.56
CA HIS A 287 14.69 -14.60 20.90
C HIS A 287 13.17 -14.43 20.95
N ARG A 288 12.59 -13.68 20.00
CA ARG A 288 11.14 -13.52 19.85
C ARG A 288 10.45 -14.80 19.33
N TYR A 289 11.20 -15.68 18.71
CA TYR A 289 10.71 -16.82 17.95
C TYR A 289 11.03 -18.17 18.63
N VAL A 290 11.46 -18.13 19.90
CA VAL A 290 11.80 -19.32 20.70
C VAL A 290 10.64 -20.31 20.75
N GLU A 291 9.42 -19.82 21.00
CA GLU A 291 8.19 -20.63 21.10
C GLU A 291 7.54 -20.92 19.72
N THR A 292 8.23 -20.59 18.62
CA THR A 292 7.71 -20.81 17.25
C THR A 292 8.72 -21.56 16.40
N VAL A 293 9.42 -20.89 15.48
CA VAL A 293 10.35 -21.53 14.53
C VAL A 293 11.46 -22.32 15.22
N TYR A 294 11.78 -22.01 16.48
CA TYR A 294 12.78 -22.74 17.27
C TYR A 294 12.20 -23.80 18.21
N ASP A 295 10.87 -23.98 18.27
CA ASP A 295 10.19 -25.00 19.05
C ASP A 295 9.75 -26.17 18.15
N GLU A 296 10.31 -27.35 18.39
CA GLU A 296 9.99 -28.57 17.63
C GLU A 296 8.52 -29.00 17.75
N LYS A 297 7.88 -28.76 18.90
CA LYS A 297 6.46 -29.07 19.09
C LYS A 297 5.59 -28.15 18.26
N TRP A 298 5.95 -26.86 18.21
CA TRP A 298 5.26 -25.89 17.37
C TRP A 298 5.46 -26.21 15.89
N LEU A 299 6.68 -26.53 15.46
CA LEU A 299 6.95 -26.95 14.08
C LEU A 299 6.12 -28.18 13.68
N SER A 300 6.02 -29.17 14.57
CA SER A 300 5.20 -30.37 14.35
C SER A 300 3.70 -30.09 14.31
N SER A 301 3.23 -29.00 14.94
CA SER A 301 1.82 -28.59 14.83
C SER A 301 1.53 -27.76 13.58
N VAL A 302 2.56 -27.16 12.99
CA VAL A 302 2.46 -26.38 11.75
C VAL A 302 2.58 -27.27 10.51
N PHE A 303 3.41 -28.32 10.57
CA PHE A 303 3.59 -29.26 9.47
C PHE A 303 3.26 -30.69 9.90
N GLU A 304 2.22 -31.29 9.28
CA GLU A 304 1.85 -32.69 9.50
C GLU A 304 2.95 -33.68 9.05
N SER A 305 3.75 -33.29 8.05
CA SER A 305 4.92 -34.02 7.56
C SER A 305 5.99 -33.03 7.09
N SER A 306 7.26 -33.46 6.94
CA SER A 306 8.33 -32.58 6.45
C SER A 306 8.01 -32.10 5.02
N PRO A 307 7.63 -30.83 4.83
CA PRO A 307 7.27 -30.32 3.52
C PRO A 307 8.51 -30.28 2.60
N PRO A 308 8.34 -30.48 1.29
CA PRO A 308 9.46 -30.41 0.35
C PRO A 308 10.03 -28.99 0.31
N VAL A 309 11.36 -28.88 0.38
CA VAL A 309 12.08 -27.61 0.34
C VAL A 309 12.94 -27.56 -0.92
N ARG A 310 12.77 -26.51 -1.73
CA ARG A 310 13.60 -26.32 -2.93
C ARG A 310 14.98 -25.78 -2.58
N GLN A 311 16.00 -26.27 -3.30
CA GLN A 311 17.37 -25.77 -3.21
C GLN A 311 17.66 -24.61 -4.17
N GLU A 312 16.85 -24.46 -5.21
CA GLU A 312 16.93 -23.41 -6.22
C GLU A 312 15.51 -22.86 -6.49
N PRO A 313 15.35 -21.56 -6.78
CA PRO A 313 14.04 -20.98 -7.06
C PRO A 313 13.52 -21.39 -8.44
N VAL A 314 12.20 -21.47 -8.58
CA VAL A 314 11.52 -21.66 -9.87
C VAL A 314 11.03 -20.31 -10.38
N ALA A 315 11.36 -19.97 -11.63
CA ALA A 315 10.84 -18.75 -12.25
C ALA A 315 9.35 -18.90 -12.59
N VAL A 316 8.52 -17.95 -12.17
CA VAL A 316 7.11 -17.84 -12.57
C VAL A 316 6.96 -16.87 -13.74
N LEU A 317 5.93 -17.00 -14.57
CA LEU A 317 5.70 -16.09 -15.71
C LEU A 317 4.90 -14.85 -15.31
N ALA A 318 4.12 -14.94 -14.24
CA ALA A 318 3.44 -13.81 -13.61
C ALA A 318 3.48 -13.94 -12.08
N PRO A 319 3.52 -12.82 -11.34
CA PRO A 319 3.49 -12.86 -9.88
C PRO A 319 2.12 -13.25 -9.32
N THR A 320 1.10 -13.45 -10.16
CA THR A 320 -0.24 -13.93 -9.76
C THR A 320 -0.36 -15.45 -9.76
N GLU A 321 0.62 -16.17 -10.29
CA GLU A 321 0.61 -17.64 -10.37
C GLU A 321 0.67 -18.31 -8.99
N GLU A 322 0.04 -19.47 -8.85
CA GLU A 322 0.14 -20.25 -7.61
C GLU A 322 1.59 -20.71 -7.36
N MET A 323 2.10 -20.44 -6.16
CA MET A 323 3.47 -20.77 -5.76
C MET A 323 3.47 -21.84 -4.68
N THR A 324 3.86 -23.07 -5.05
CA THR A 324 3.92 -24.23 -4.13
C THR A 324 5.28 -24.42 -3.44
N GLY A 325 6.25 -23.55 -3.72
CA GLY A 325 7.62 -23.61 -3.22
C GLY A 325 8.40 -22.35 -3.60
N TRP A 326 9.71 -22.35 -3.36
CA TRP A 326 10.55 -21.20 -3.64
C TRP A 326 10.42 -20.78 -5.09
N SER A 327 9.97 -19.56 -5.29
CA SER A 327 9.65 -18.99 -6.60
C SER A 327 10.35 -17.64 -6.78
N THR A 328 10.57 -17.23 -8.03
CA THR A 328 11.23 -15.98 -8.38
C THR A 328 10.58 -15.32 -9.59
N TYR A 329 10.60 -13.99 -9.64
CA TYR A 329 10.12 -13.21 -10.77
C TYR A 329 11.05 -12.03 -11.06
N ALA A 330 11.37 -11.82 -12.34
CA ALA A 330 12.15 -10.68 -12.80
C ALA A 330 11.26 -9.42 -12.77
N TRP A 331 11.47 -8.57 -11.77
CA TRP A 331 10.65 -7.40 -11.55
C TRP A 331 11.05 -6.22 -12.45
N ASP A 332 12.34 -6.14 -12.79
CA ASP A 332 12.90 -5.19 -13.76
C ASP A 332 12.56 -3.72 -13.47
N ARG A 333 12.47 -3.36 -12.18
CA ARG A 333 12.24 -1.97 -11.73
C ARG A 333 10.95 -1.35 -12.28
N ARG A 334 9.96 -2.18 -12.58
CA ARG A 334 8.62 -1.78 -13.02
C ARG A 334 7.70 -1.45 -11.84
N THR A 335 6.64 -0.68 -12.11
CA THR A 335 5.59 -0.47 -11.10
C THR A 335 4.77 -1.74 -10.90
N LEU A 336 4.02 -1.85 -9.80
CA LEU A 336 3.11 -2.98 -9.58
C LEU A 336 2.09 -3.09 -10.71
N ASP A 337 1.52 -1.96 -11.13
CA ASP A 337 0.49 -1.93 -12.17
C ASP A 337 1.04 -2.38 -13.52
N ASP A 338 2.27 -2.01 -13.88
CA ASP A 338 2.93 -2.48 -15.11
C ASP A 338 3.12 -4.01 -15.11
N VAL A 339 3.43 -4.59 -13.95
CA VAL A 339 3.68 -6.03 -13.82
C VAL A 339 2.37 -6.81 -13.82
N VAL A 340 1.34 -6.32 -13.12
CA VAL A 340 0.05 -7.03 -12.98
C VAL A 340 -0.87 -6.81 -14.19
N SER A 341 -0.76 -5.66 -14.86
CA SER A 341 -1.56 -5.32 -16.06
C SER A 341 -0.88 -5.69 -17.38
N GLY A 342 0.39 -6.11 -17.33
CA GLY A 342 1.18 -6.43 -18.52
C GLY A 342 0.76 -7.77 -19.16
N PRO A 343 0.83 -7.90 -20.51
CA PRO A 343 0.69 -9.19 -21.16
C PRO A 343 1.81 -10.14 -20.70
N SER A 344 1.44 -11.37 -20.37
CA SER A 344 2.35 -12.41 -19.89
C SER A 344 3.41 -12.79 -20.93
N GLY A 345 4.69 -12.54 -20.62
CA GLY A 345 5.85 -13.18 -21.27
C GLY A 345 6.95 -12.23 -21.77
N PRO A 346 8.23 -12.67 -21.76
CA PRO A 346 9.37 -11.85 -22.18
C PRO A 346 9.52 -11.86 -23.70
N THR A 347 9.68 -10.70 -24.34
CA THR A 347 10.14 -10.63 -25.73
C THR A 347 11.65 -10.37 -25.75
N SER A 348 12.40 -11.44 -25.98
CA SER A 348 13.76 -11.36 -26.51
C SER A 348 13.69 -11.20 -28.04
N SER A 349 14.47 -10.22 -28.53
CA SER A 349 14.94 -9.96 -29.91
C SER A 349 14.28 -10.70 -31.10
N CYS A 350 13.83 -9.96 -32.11
CA CYS A 350 14.52 -9.81 -33.41
C CYS A 350 13.58 -9.16 -34.45
N SER A 351 14.16 -8.27 -35.26
CA SER A 351 13.58 -7.56 -36.40
C SER A 351 12.91 -8.47 -37.43
N THR A 352 11.73 -8.07 -37.92
CA THR A 352 11.47 -7.89 -39.36
C THR A 352 10.16 -7.12 -39.59
N GLU A 353 10.25 -6.14 -40.48
CA GLU A 353 9.19 -5.28 -41.02
C GLU A 353 7.99 -6.08 -41.57
N ARG A 354 6.78 -5.53 -41.38
CA ARG A 354 5.79 -5.23 -42.43
C ARG A 354 4.45 -4.77 -41.81
N GLU A 355 4.13 -3.51 -42.08
CA GLU A 355 2.76 -2.99 -42.19
C GLU A 355 2.62 -2.45 -43.63
N PRO A 356 1.43 -2.05 -44.15
CA PRO A 356 0.07 -2.19 -43.62
C PRO A 356 -0.95 -2.61 -44.71
N THR A 357 -2.22 -2.84 -44.35
CA THR A 357 -3.33 -2.39 -45.23
C THR A 357 -4.61 -2.10 -44.44
N LEU A 358 -5.03 -0.83 -44.52
CA LEU A 358 -6.38 -0.32 -44.23
C LEU A 358 -7.34 -0.72 -45.36
N HIS A 359 -8.56 -1.15 -45.05
CA HIS A 359 -9.72 -0.86 -45.90
C HIS A 359 -11.05 -0.80 -45.12
N HIS A 360 -11.68 0.37 -45.29
CA HIS A 360 -13.11 0.67 -45.41
C HIS A 360 -14.12 0.43 -44.26
N LEU A 361 -14.50 1.58 -43.67
CA LEU A 361 -15.85 1.95 -43.27
C LEU A 361 -16.83 1.88 -44.46
N SER A 362 -18.00 1.27 -44.26
CA SER A 362 -19.33 1.83 -44.58
C SER A 362 -20.43 0.75 -44.51
N ASN A 363 -21.41 0.88 -43.62
CA ASN A 363 -22.84 0.99 -43.96
C ASN A 363 -23.72 0.83 -42.71
N LEU A 364 -24.32 1.96 -42.32
CA LEU A 364 -25.53 2.05 -41.53
C LEU A 364 -26.70 1.53 -42.37
N ASN A 365 -27.56 0.70 -41.79
CA ASN A 365 -28.95 0.61 -42.21
C ASN A 365 -29.84 0.70 -40.96
N LEU A 366 -30.65 1.76 -40.98
CA LEU A 366 -31.78 2.04 -40.11
C LEU A 366 -32.97 1.25 -40.63
N ASP A 367 -33.63 0.47 -39.78
CA ASP A 367 -35.05 0.15 -39.92
C ASP A 367 -35.67 -0.10 -38.54
N ALA A 368 -36.73 0.64 -38.24
CA ALA A 368 -37.74 0.39 -37.22
C ALA A 368 -39.04 0.06 -37.96
N PRO A 369 -40.01 -0.74 -37.45
CA PRO A 369 -40.75 -0.45 -36.20
C PRO A 369 -41.12 -1.74 -35.41
N SER A 370 -41.59 -1.74 -34.16
CA SER A 370 -42.81 -1.12 -33.66
C SER A 370 -42.99 -1.43 -32.15
N SER A 371 -43.48 -0.43 -31.43
CA SER A 371 -44.26 -0.45 -30.19
C SER A 371 -44.44 -1.76 -29.40
N ARG A 372 -43.94 -1.80 -28.16
CA ARG A 372 -44.73 -2.11 -26.95
C ARG A 372 -44.00 -1.73 -25.65
N SER A 373 -44.81 -1.23 -24.72
CA SER A 373 -44.57 -0.86 -23.31
C SER A 373 -43.57 0.26 -23.01
N SER A 374 -44.12 1.47 -22.96
CA SER A 374 -43.81 2.50 -21.97
C SER A 374 -43.51 1.92 -20.58
N GLY A 375 -42.23 1.90 -20.20
CA GLY A 375 -41.81 1.78 -18.80
C GLY A 375 -41.78 3.17 -18.19
N ALA A 376 -42.71 3.42 -17.27
CA ALA A 376 -42.97 4.69 -16.64
C ALA A 376 -41.73 5.31 -15.98
N PHE A 377 -41.48 6.59 -16.28
CA PHE A 377 -40.87 7.51 -15.32
C PHE A 377 -41.85 7.64 -14.15
N ILE A 378 -41.72 6.76 -13.15
CA ILE A 378 -42.36 6.97 -11.86
C ILE A 378 -41.49 7.98 -11.14
N GLY A 379 -42.02 9.19 -10.97
CA GLY A 379 -41.33 10.35 -10.40
C GLY A 379 -40.90 10.12 -8.96
N SER A 380 -39.68 9.60 -8.79
CA SER A 380 -38.90 9.79 -7.58
C SER A 380 -38.12 11.10 -7.73
N GLU A 381 -38.31 12.02 -6.79
CA GLU A 381 -37.47 13.22 -6.67
C GLU A 381 -36.01 12.75 -6.51
N VAL A 382 -35.17 13.01 -7.51
CA VAL A 382 -33.73 12.75 -7.43
C VAL A 382 -33.06 14.01 -6.88
N GLY A 383 -32.36 13.88 -5.75
CA GLY A 383 -31.73 15.00 -5.06
C GLY A 383 -30.27 14.75 -4.74
N LEU A 384 -29.59 15.79 -4.24
CA LEU A 384 -28.24 15.68 -3.69
C LEU A 384 -28.27 15.78 -2.19
N GLN A 385 -27.61 14.82 -1.53
CA GLN A 385 -27.26 14.92 -0.12
C GLN A 385 -25.76 15.20 -0.01
N LYS A 386 -25.40 16.34 0.60
CA LYS A 386 -24.00 16.65 0.89
C LYS A 386 -23.46 15.67 1.93
N LEU A 387 -22.27 15.16 1.68
CA LEU A 387 -21.58 14.23 2.56
C LEU A 387 -20.41 14.93 3.26
N THR A 388 -19.96 14.33 4.34
CA THR A 388 -18.70 14.62 5.02
C THR A 388 -17.72 13.47 4.81
N ALA A 389 -16.46 13.66 5.18
CA ALA A 389 -15.45 12.60 5.12
C ALA A 389 -15.82 11.35 5.97
N PHE A 390 -16.77 11.46 6.91
CA PHE A 390 -17.20 10.37 7.80
C PHE A 390 -18.47 9.65 7.31
N ASP A 391 -19.07 10.09 6.21
CA ASP A 391 -20.33 9.55 5.70
C ASP A 391 -20.16 8.35 4.75
N TYR A 392 -19.01 7.68 4.79
CA TYR A 392 -18.67 6.54 3.93
C TYR A 392 -19.79 5.48 3.88
N GLN A 393 -20.35 5.15 5.05
CA GLN A 393 -21.39 4.12 5.18
C GLN A 393 -22.69 4.45 4.43
N LYS A 394 -22.93 5.71 4.04
CA LYS A 394 -24.13 6.08 3.27
C LYS A 394 -24.02 5.70 1.80
N VAL A 395 -22.83 5.39 1.32
CA VAL A 395 -22.54 5.13 -0.10
C VAL A 395 -21.71 3.87 -0.31
N SER A 396 -21.31 3.17 0.76
CA SER A 396 -20.45 1.97 0.72
C SER A 396 -21.07 0.77 0.01
N HIS A 397 -22.40 0.73 -0.12
CA HIS A 397 -23.12 -0.31 -0.87
C HIS A 397 -23.18 -0.04 -2.38
N LEU A 398 -22.62 1.06 -2.87
CA LEU A 398 -22.65 1.43 -4.28
C LEU A 398 -21.59 0.67 -5.09
N ASP A 399 -21.82 -0.61 -5.29
CA ASP A 399 -20.98 -1.48 -6.11
C ASP A 399 -21.06 -1.11 -7.59
N LEU A 400 -19.94 -1.21 -8.30
CA LEU A 400 -19.87 -1.04 -9.76
C LEU A 400 -19.76 -2.41 -10.45
N ASP A 401 -20.10 -2.48 -11.73
CA ASP A 401 -19.65 -3.61 -12.55
C ASP A 401 -18.12 -3.61 -12.62
N PRO A 402 -17.44 -4.79 -12.58
CA PRO A 402 -15.97 -4.86 -12.60
C PRO A 402 -15.34 -4.13 -13.79
N GLU A 403 -16.08 -4.06 -14.90
CA GLU A 403 -15.66 -3.34 -16.10
C GLU A 403 -15.67 -1.80 -15.98
N GLN A 404 -16.42 -1.24 -15.02
CA GLN A 404 -16.47 0.18 -14.73
C GLN A 404 -15.62 0.54 -13.51
N GLU A 405 -15.54 -0.38 -12.55
CA GLU A 405 -14.73 -0.24 -11.33
C GLU A 405 -13.27 0.09 -11.64
N ARG A 406 -12.70 -0.52 -12.69
CA ARG A 406 -11.33 -0.23 -13.17
C ARG A 406 -11.05 1.22 -13.62
N TYR A 407 -12.09 2.04 -13.81
CA TYR A 407 -11.96 3.42 -14.29
C TYR A 407 -12.35 4.48 -13.26
N VAL A 408 -12.69 4.06 -12.03
CA VAL A 408 -13.09 4.94 -10.95
C VAL A 408 -12.32 4.52 -9.71
N ASP A 409 -11.72 5.47 -9.00
CA ASP A 409 -11.00 5.15 -7.76
C ASP A 409 -11.92 4.39 -6.79
N PRO A 410 -11.44 3.37 -6.07
CA PRO A 410 -12.16 2.75 -4.96
C PRO A 410 -12.80 3.79 -4.03
N LEU A 411 -14.01 3.49 -3.54
CA LEU A 411 -14.76 4.44 -2.73
C LEU A 411 -13.99 4.77 -1.43
N GLU A 412 -13.32 3.77 -0.87
CA GLU A 412 -12.45 3.88 0.31
C GLU A 412 -11.29 4.84 0.08
N LEU A 413 -10.69 4.82 -1.12
CA LEU A 413 -9.64 5.78 -1.48
C LEU A 413 -10.22 7.20 -1.61
N SER A 414 -11.37 7.33 -2.25
CA SER A 414 -12.06 8.63 -2.38
C SER A 414 -12.39 9.25 -1.01
N PHE A 415 -12.80 8.45 -0.02
CA PHE A 415 -13.08 8.93 1.34
C PHE A 415 -11.80 9.14 2.17
N SER A 416 -10.78 8.31 2.00
CA SER A 416 -9.47 8.54 2.62
C SER A 416 -8.83 9.87 2.15
N GLU A 417 -9.01 10.25 0.88
CA GLU A 417 -8.61 11.57 0.36
C GLU A 417 -9.40 12.73 1.01
N LEU A 418 -10.67 12.52 1.32
CA LEU A 418 -11.49 13.51 2.02
C LEU A 418 -11.07 13.68 3.49
N GLU A 419 -10.60 12.61 4.13
CA GLU A 419 -10.13 12.61 5.53
C GLU A 419 -8.73 13.20 5.70
N SER A 420 -7.85 13.00 4.72
CA SER A 420 -6.41 13.32 4.82
C SER A 420 -6.01 14.74 4.41
N ASN A 421 -6.91 15.53 3.81
CA ASN A 421 -6.54 16.79 3.14
C ASN A 421 -6.61 18.06 4.00
N PHE A 422 -5.58 18.92 3.89
CA PHE A 422 -5.41 20.22 4.56
C PHE A 422 -6.37 21.34 4.09
N ALA A 423 -7.31 21.05 3.16
CA ALA A 423 -8.27 22.02 2.60
C ALA A 423 -9.70 21.45 2.47
N PRO A 424 -10.40 21.17 3.59
CA PRO A 424 -11.73 20.55 3.57
C PRO A 424 -12.81 21.41 2.88
N LYS A 425 -12.58 22.71 2.69
CA LYS A 425 -13.50 23.64 2.02
C LYS A 425 -13.51 23.51 0.49
N SER A 426 -12.52 22.83 -0.08
CA SER A 426 -12.30 22.70 -1.53
C SER A 426 -12.84 21.39 -2.13
N HIS A 427 -13.38 20.50 -1.29
CA HIS A 427 -14.02 19.25 -1.71
C HIS A 427 -15.50 19.27 -1.34
N HIS A 428 -16.36 18.86 -2.26
CA HIS A 428 -17.81 18.74 -2.04
C HIS A 428 -18.28 17.36 -2.47
N PRO A 429 -18.24 16.37 -1.58
CA PRO A 429 -18.77 15.03 -1.85
C PRO A 429 -20.30 15.02 -1.72
N PHE A 430 -20.96 14.29 -2.62
CA PHE A 430 -22.41 14.18 -2.66
C PHE A 430 -22.85 12.73 -2.87
N ALA A 431 -23.89 12.32 -2.14
CA ALA A 431 -24.72 11.18 -2.50
C ALA A 431 -25.85 11.65 -3.41
N ILE A 432 -26.14 10.86 -4.44
CA ILE A 432 -27.33 11.01 -5.28
C ILE A 432 -28.44 10.22 -4.59
N ILE A 433 -29.50 10.90 -4.16
CA ILE A 433 -30.61 10.28 -3.44
C ILE A 433 -31.80 10.12 -4.38
N ALA A 434 -32.36 8.91 -4.44
CA ALA A 434 -33.63 8.64 -5.11
C ALA A 434 -34.48 7.72 -4.20
N CYS A 435 -35.76 8.04 -4.02
CA CYS A 435 -36.65 7.33 -3.10
C CYS A 435 -36.12 7.22 -1.64
N GLY A 436 -35.31 8.20 -1.19
CA GLY A 436 -34.71 8.18 0.15
C GLY A 436 -33.46 7.31 0.29
N GLU A 437 -33.00 6.67 -0.78
CA GLU A 437 -31.80 5.84 -0.79
C GLU A 437 -30.68 6.49 -1.60
N ALA A 438 -29.43 6.27 -1.19
CA ALA A 438 -28.29 6.65 -1.99
C ALA A 438 -28.11 5.67 -3.15
N VAL A 439 -28.25 6.18 -4.38
CA VAL A 439 -28.15 5.42 -5.64
C VAL A 439 -26.87 5.70 -6.41
N GLY A 440 -26.11 6.71 -5.98
CA GLY A 440 -24.85 7.09 -6.60
C GLY A 440 -24.03 8.07 -5.76
N PHE A 441 -22.81 8.36 -6.19
CA PHE A 441 -21.85 9.21 -5.48
C PHE A 441 -20.98 9.98 -6.48
N PHE A 442 -20.57 11.21 -6.13
CA PHE A 442 -19.51 11.95 -6.82
C PHE A 442 -18.88 12.99 -5.89
N ILE A 443 -17.75 13.55 -6.33
CA ILE A 443 -17.03 14.63 -5.63
C ILE A 443 -16.83 15.79 -6.60
N LEU A 444 -17.17 17.00 -6.16
CA LEU A 444 -16.75 18.23 -6.82
C LEU A 444 -15.48 18.79 -6.15
N ARG A 445 -14.48 19.17 -6.95
CA ARG A 445 -13.21 19.73 -6.48
C ARG A 445 -13.01 21.13 -7.04
N GLU A 446 -12.57 22.08 -6.20
CA GLU A 446 -12.29 23.47 -6.58
C GLU A 446 -11.04 24.01 -5.86
N GLY A 447 -10.44 25.09 -6.39
CA GLY A 447 -9.29 25.73 -5.76
C GLY A 447 -8.10 24.79 -5.58
N ALA A 448 -7.60 24.65 -4.33
CA ALA A 448 -6.45 23.81 -4.02
C ALA A 448 -6.68 22.30 -4.22
N ALA A 449 -7.92 21.86 -4.45
CA ALA A 449 -8.26 20.46 -4.74
C ALA A 449 -8.32 20.13 -6.23
N LEU A 450 -8.10 21.11 -7.11
CA LEU A 450 -8.11 20.87 -8.55
C LEU A 450 -6.97 19.93 -8.96
N PRO A 451 -7.21 18.99 -9.88
CA PRO A 451 -6.15 18.19 -10.46
C PRO A 451 -5.21 19.08 -11.29
N GLU A 452 -3.96 18.64 -11.46
CA GLU A 452 -2.90 19.43 -12.10
C GLU A 452 -3.26 19.92 -13.52
N TRP A 453 -4.06 19.14 -14.25
CA TRP A 453 -4.50 19.48 -15.61
C TRP A 453 -5.61 20.55 -15.65
N ALA A 454 -6.31 20.81 -14.54
CA ALA A 454 -7.45 21.71 -14.51
C ALA A 454 -7.00 23.17 -14.32
N PRO A 455 -7.43 24.11 -15.18
CA PRO A 455 -7.05 25.51 -15.04
C PRO A 455 -7.68 26.13 -13.77
N PRO A 456 -7.04 27.16 -13.17
CA PRO A 456 -7.62 27.86 -12.03
C PRO A 456 -9.01 28.44 -12.33
N GLY A 457 -9.87 28.50 -11.32
CA GLY A 457 -11.21 29.10 -11.43
C GLY A 457 -12.29 28.20 -12.05
N VAL A 458 -12.00 26.91 -12.24
CA VAL A 458 -12.99 25.89 -12.64
C VAL A 458 -13.37 24.99 -11.46
N CYS A 459 -14.37 24.16 -11.66
CA CYS A 459 -14.68 23.02 -10.79
C CYS A 459 -14.47 21.72 -11.59
N THR A 460 -13.97 20.66 -10.94
CA THR A 460 -13.89 19.33 -11.55
C THR A 460 -14.83 18.32 -10.90
N LEU A 461 -15.44 17.45 -11.70
CA LEU A 461 -16.28 16.34 -11.26
C LEU A 461 -15.45 15.05 -11.24
N HIS A 462 -15.39 14.41 -10.08
CA HIS A 462 -14.59 13.22 -9.80
C HIS A 462 -15.45 12.10 -9.22
N SER A 463 -14.98 10.87 -9.40
CA SER A 463 -15.53 9.66 -8.78
C SER A 463 -17.03 9.44 -8.99
N LEU A 464 -17.61 9.95 -10.09
CA LEU A 464 -19.02 9.75 -10.39
C LEU A 464 -19.31 8.28 -10.63
N ARG A 465 -20.16 7.72 -9.77
CA ARG A 465 -20.62 6.33 -9.83
C ARG A 465 -22.11 6.25 -9.55
N VAL A 466 -22.75 5.25 -10.15
CA VAL A 466 -24.13 4.85 -9.89
C VAL A 466 -24.08 3.36 -9.58
N GLY A 467 -24.67 2.96 -8.44
CA GLY A 467 -24.63 1.57 -7.99
C GLY A 467 -25.22 0.64 -9.05
N ARG A 468 -24.68 -0.57 -9.17
CA ARG A 468 -25.00 -1.57 -10.21
C ARG A 468 -26.51 -1.75 -10.41
N GLU A 469 -27.25 -1.85 -9.31
CA GLU A 469 -28.72 -2.05 -9.30
C GLU A 469 -29.51 -0.84 -9.83
N TYR A 470 -28.87 0.31 -9.96
CA TYR A 470 -29.45 1.58 -10.39
C TYR A 470 -28.94 2.02 -11.78
N GLN A 471 -28.03 1.27 -12.40
CA GLN A 471 -27.52 1.61 -13.73
C GLN A 471 -28.59 1.46 -14.81
N GLY A 472 -28.42 2.20 -15.92
CA GLY A 472 -29.40 2.25 -17.02
C GLY A 472 -30.68 3.04 -16.72
N LYS A 473 -30.90 3.50 -15.48
CA LYS A 473 -32.11 4.25 -15.06
C LYS A 473 -31.97 5.78 -15.19
N GLY A 474 -30.91 6.28 -15.82
CA GLY A 474 -30.70 7.71 -16.08
C GLY A 474 -30.05 8.51 -14.93
N TYR A 475 -29.73 7.89 -13.80
CA TYR A 475 -29.16 8.60 -12.64
C TYR A 475 -27.82 9.29 -12.90
N GLY A 476 -26.98 8.79 -13.80
CA GLY A 476 -25.72 9.47 -14.17
C GLY A 476 -25.95 10.82 -14.85
N ILE A 477 -26.96 10.91 -15.72
CA ILE A 477 -27.36 12.17 -16.37
C ILE A 477 -27.98 13.11 -15.33
N ALA A 478 -28.85 12.59 -14.46
CA ALA A 478 -29.46 13.37 -13.38
C ALA A 478 -28.40 13.95 -12.43
N ALA A 479 -27.42 13.14 -12.02
CA ALA A 479 -26.31 13.56 -11.16
C ALA A 479 -25.51 14.71 -11.77
N THR A 480 -25.22 14.62 -13.06
CA THR A 480 -24.48 15.65 -13.79
C THR A 480 -25.25 16.97 -13.84
N ARG A 481 -26.57 16.92 -14.07
CA ARG A 481 -27.44 18.11 -14.04
C ARG A 481 -27.52 18.73 -12.65
N LEU A 482 -27.70 17.90 -11.62
CA LEU A 482 -27.75 18.35 -10.23
C LEU A 482 -26.42 18.99 -9.78
N ALA A 483 -25.28 18.48 -10.25
CA ALA A 483 -23.97 19.08 -10.00
C ALA A 483 -23.87 20.49 -10.63
N ILE A 484 -24.37 20.66 -11.87
CA ILE A 484 -24.44 21.94 -12.57
C ILE A 484 -25.33 22.94 -11.81
N GLU A 485 -26.53 22.51 -11.40
CA GLU A 485 -27.47 23.35 -10.62
C GLU A 485 -26.88 23.75 -9.27
N TRP A 486 -26.20 22.82 -8.59
CA TRP A 486 -25.51 23.10 -7.34
C TRP A 486 -24.41 24.16 -7.54
N LEU A 487 -23.62 24.07 -8.61
CA LEU A 487 -22.60 25.08 -8.93
C LEU A 487 -23.18 26.44 -9.25
N LYS A 488 -24.25 26.52 -10.06
CA LYS A 488 -24.95 27.79 -10.36
C LYS A 488 -25.43 28.49 -9.10
N THR A 489 -25.96 27.70 -8.16
CA THR A 489 -26.54 28.22 -6.91
C THR A 489 -25.47 28.58 -5.87
N ASN A 490 -24.45 27.72 -5.69
CA ASN A 490 -23.52 27.81 -4.57
C ASN A 490 -22.15 28.39 -4.94
N ARG A 491 -21.83 28.45 -6.24
CA ARG A 491 -20.53 28.88 -6.79
C ARG A 491 -20.70 29.75 -8.05
N PRO A 492 -21.41 30.90 -7.98
CA PRO A 492 -21.73 31.71 -9.16
C PRO A 492 -20.50 32.29 -9.90
N CYS A 493 -19.35 32.32 -9.23
CA CYS A 493 -18.06 32.72 -9.81
C CYS A 493 -17.44 31.64 -10.73
N ILE A 494 -17.80 30.36 -10.55
CA ILE A 494 -17.31 29.28 -11.40
C ILE A 494 -18.14 29.27 -12.68
N LYS A 495 -17.46 29.34 -13.82
CA LYS A 495 -18.10 29.35 -15.15
C LYS A 495 -17.98 28.05 -15.93
N ARG A 496 -17.17 27.11 -15.43
CA ARG A 496 -16.88 25.85 -16.11
C ARG A 496 -16.81 24.68 -15.14
N LEU A 497 -17.48 23.59 -15.51
CA LEU A 497 -17.35 22.26 -14.91
C LEU A 497 -16.54 21.38 -15.86
N MET A 498 -15.51 20.71 -15.36
CA MET A 498 -14.63 19.85 -16.17
C MET A 498 -14.53 18.45 -15.57
N LEU A 499 -14.17 17.46 -16.37
CA LEU A 499 -13.89 16.11 -15.90
C LEU A 499 -12.92 15.41 -16.84
N GLY A 500 -12.16 14.44 -16.31
CA GLY A 500 -11.43 13.46 -17.09
C GLY A 500 -12.26 12.19 -17.21
N VAL A 501 -12.37 11.63 -18.42
CA VAL A 501 -12.96 10.31 -18.63
C VAL A 501 -11.96 9.41 -19.34
N ASN A 502 -11.73 8.22 -18.81
CA ASN A 502 -10.81 7.28 -19.43
C ASN A 502 -11.23 6.99 -20.88
N VAL A 503 -10.27 7.02 -21.82
CA VAL A 503 -10.54 6.83 -23.26
C VAL A 503 -11.19 5.48 -23.57
N ARG A 504 -10.95 4.46 -22.73
CA ARG A 504 -11.54 3.12 -22.85
C ARG A 504 -12.92 3.02 -22.19
N ASN A 505 -13.34 4.01 -21.39
CA ASN A 505 -14.66 4.06 -20.78
C ASN A 505 -15.67 4.76 -21.70
N VAL A 506 -15.98 4.12 -22.83
CA VAL A 506 -16.88 4.65 -23.88
C VAL A 506 -18.28 4.93 -23.32
N THR A 507 -18.78 4.08 -22.41
CA THR A 507 -20.09 4.22 -21.78
C THR A 507 -20.19 5.52 -20.97
N ALA A 508 -19.22 5.79 -20.09
CA ALA A 508 -19.21 7.02 -19.31
C ALA A 508 -19.07 8.26 -20.21
N ARG A 509 -18.21 8.19 -21.25
CA ARG A 509 -18.05 9.29 -22.21
C ARG A 509 -19.37 9.64 -22.89
N LEU A 510 -20.14 8.63 -23.34
CA LEU A 510 -21.46 8.86 -23.95
C LEU A 510 -22.46 9.49 -22.98
N VAL A 511 -22.42 9.13 -21.69
CA VAL A 511 -23.26 9.76 -20.66
C VAL A 511 -22.92 11.24 -20.51
N TYR A 512 -21.63 11.60 -20.44
CA TYR A 512 -21.21 12.99 -20.31
C TYR A 512 -21.55 13.83 -21.55
N MET A 513 -21.33 13.29 -22.75
CA MET A 513 -21.72 13.97 -24.00
C MET A 513 -23.23 14.21 -24.07
N LYS A 514 -24.05 13.22 -23.68
CA LYS A 514 -25.52 13.38 -23.59
C LYS A 514 -25.95 14.38 -22.51
N ALA A 515 -25.15 14.55 -21.47
CA ALA A 515 -25.36 15.58 -20.45
C ALA A 515 -24.91 16.98 -20.91
N GLY A 516 -24.35 17.11 -22.12
CA GLY A 516 -23.96 18.37 -22.74
C GLY A 516 -22.49 18.76 -22.59
N PHE A 517 -21.64 17.85 -22.11
CA PHE A 517 -20.20 18.09 -22.09
C PHE A 517 -19.62 18.09 -23.51
N GLN A 518 -18.62 18.93 -23.73
CA GLN A 518 -17.86 19.04 -24.95
C GLN A 518 -16.45 18.49 -24.74
N ASP A 519 -15.93 17.79 -25.74
CA ASP A 519 -14.53 17.40 -25.78
C ASP A 519 -13.64 18.63 -25.94
N THR A 520 -12.59 18.73 -25.13
CA THR A 520 -11.61 19.82 -25.23
C THR A 520 -10.47 19.51 -26.20
N GLY A 521 -10.33 18.25 -26.61
CA GLY A 521 -9.14 17.72 -27.28
C GLY A 521 -7.92 17.54 -26.35
N GLY A 522 -8.05 17.93 -25.07
CA GLY A 522 -7.02 17.71 -24.06
C GLY A 522 -7.01 16.25 -23.59
N ARG A 523 -5.81 15.72 -23.37
CA ARG A 523 -5.59 14.39 -22.82
C ARG A 523 -4.70 14.47 -21.58
N TYR A 524 -5.02 13.68 -20.57
CA TYR A 524 -4.26 13.56 -19.33
C TYR A 524 -3.95 12.10 -19.04
N GLU A 525 -2.70 11.79 -18.72
CA GLU A 525 -2.30 10.47 -18.25
C GLU A 525 -2.53 10.39 -16.74
N GLY A 526 -3.67 9.79 -16.35
CA GLY A 526 -4.08 9.66 -14.96
C GLY A 526 -3.85 8.25 -14.39
N PRO A 527 -4.16 8.04 -13.09
CA PRO A 527 -3.98 6.76 -12.41
C PRO A 527 -4.70 5.58 -13.07
N CYS A 528 -5.84 5.83 -13.74
CA CYS A 528 -6.58 4.80 -14.47
C CYS A 528 -6.18 4.69 -15.96
N GLY A 529 -5.11 5.36 -16.40
CA GLY A 529 -4.68 5.47 -17.81
C GLY A 529 -5.12 6.75 -18.52
N PRO A 530 -5.03 6.82 -19.86
CA PRO A 530 -5.32 8.03 -20.62
C PRO A 530 -6.77 8.48 -20.46
N GLN A 531 -6.96 9.76 -20.18
CA GLN A 531 -8.27 10.40 -19.98
C GLN A 531 -8.46 11.54 -20.97
N ASP A 532 -9.59 11.53 -21.68
CA ASP A 532 -10.02 12.68 -22.47
C ASP A 532 -10.69 13.69 -21.54
N ILE A 533 -10.27 14.95 -21.66
CA ILE A 533 -10.76 16.05 -20.83
C ILE A 533 -12.01 16.64 -21.46
N LEU A 534 -13.12 16.58 -20.72
CA LEU A 534 -14.40 17.14 -21.12
C LEU A 534 -14.72 18.41 -20.32
N ARG A 535 -15.45 19.35 -20.94
CA ARG A 535 -15.91 20.58 -20.31
C ARG A 535 -17.40 20.82 -20.51
N PHE A 536 -18.02 21.50 -19.55
CA PHE A 536 -19.36 22.07 -19.63
C PHE A 536 -19.29 23.53 -19.20
N ASP A 537 -19.78 24.44 -20.05
CA ASP A 537 -19.86 25.87 -19.76
C ASP A 537 -21.20 26.16 -19.05
N LEU A 538 -21.15 26.70 -17.82
CA LEU A 538 -22.29 26.81 -16.89
C LEU A 538 -23.28 27.91 -17.26
#